data_AF-A0A7S6MHY3-F1
#
_entry.id   AF-A0A7S6MHY3-F1
#
_cell.length_a   1.000
_cell.length_b   1.000
_cell.length_c   1.000
_cell.angle_alpha   90.00
_cell.angle_beta   90.00
_cell.angle_gamma   90.00
#
_symmetry.space_group_name_H-M   'P 1'
#
loop_
_entity.id
_entity.type
_entity.pdbx_description
1 polymer ?
#
loop_
_entity_poly.entity_id
_entity_poly.type
_entity_poly.pdbx_seq_one_letter_code
_entity_poly.pdbx_strand_id
1 'polypeptide(L)' 'MSEDFKWTDDDSVCISKVNAVAVYVNVRNEVVIRQQDDLGDDDQLIIIPLEHVDALIFKLKQVVKELKESLEEPSE' A
#
# COMPACT_ATOMS: atom_id res chain seq x y z
N MET A 1 -10.76 -35.53 19.30
CA MET A 1 -11.09 -34.90 18.02
C MET A 1 -10.25 -33.65 17.95
N SER A 2 -9.13 -33.66 17.21
CA SER A 2 -8.39 -32.42 16.95
C SER A 2 -9.14 -31.70 15.85
N GLU A 3 -9.57 -30.48 16.12
CA GLU A 3 -10.09 -29.61 15.08
C GLU A 3 -8.90 -29.21 14.21
N ASP A 4 -8.82 -29.78 13.01
CA ASP A 4 -7.75 -29.49 12.07
C ASP A 4 -7.87 -28.03 11.64
N PHE A 5 -6.89 -27.22 12.04
CA PHE A 5 -6.77 -25.82 11.66
C PHE A 5 -6.75 -25.71 10.12
N LYS A 6 -7.81 -25.14 9.54
CA LYS A 6 -7.92 -24.91 8.10
C LYS A 6 -7.30 -23.55 7.75
N TRP A 7 -6.21 -23.58 7.01
CA TRP A 7 -5.53 -22.38 6.50
C TRP A 7 -6.33 -21.60 5.44
N THR A 8 -7.42 -22.16 4.94
CA THR A 8 -8.17 -21.64 3.78
C THR A 8 -9.56 -21.15 4.19
N ASP A 9 -9.71 -20.59 5.38
CA ASP A 9 -10.99 -20.02 5.80
C ASP A 9 -11.27 -18.76 4.99
N ASP A 10 -12.38 -18.74 4.24
CA ASP A 10 -12.78 -17.65 3.35
C ASP A 10 -13.08 -16.34 4.12
N ASP A 11 -13.20 -16.42 5.45
CA ASP A 11 -13.34 -15.28 6.36
C ASP A 11 -11.99 -14.60 6.72
N SER A 12 -10.88 -15.09 6.16
CA SER A 12 -9.53 -14.56 6.47
C SER A 12 -9.21 -13.33 5.61
N VAL A 13 -9.23 -12.15 6.23
CA VAL A 13 -8.75 -10.91 5.58
C VAL A 13 -7.22 -10.89 5.62
N CYS A 14 -6.58 -11.31 4.54
CA CYS A 14 -5.15 -11.14 4.32
C CYS A 14 -4.85 -9.67 3.98
N ILE A 15 -4.39 -8.91 4.96
CA ILE A 15 -3.86 -7.56 4.74
C ILE A 15 -2.36 -7.70 4.48
N SER A 16 -1.90 -7.35 3.26
CA SER A 16 -0.48 -7.24 2.98
C SER A 16 0.15 -6.26 3.97
N LYS A 17 1.03 -6.76 4.85
CA LYS A 17 1.71 -5.94 5.83
C LYS A 17 2.93 -5.34 5.15
N VAL A 18 3.04 -4.02 5.15
CA VAL A 18 4.29 -3.35 4.78
C VAL A 18 5.04 -3.11 6.08
N ASN A 19 6.15 -3.81 6.30
CA ASN A 19 6.89 -3.72 7.56
C ASN A 19 7.45 -2.30 7.81
N ALA A 20 7.92 -1.63 6.76
CA ALA A 20 8.43 -0.26 6.83
C ALA A 20 8.23 0.48 5.51
N VAL A 21 7.76 1.72 5.59
CA VAL A 21 7.72 2.67 4.46
C VAL A 21 8.64 3.85 4.77
N ALA A 22 9.59 4.14 3.90
CA ALA A 22 10.45 5.30 3.98
C ALA A 22 10.21 6.24 2.79
N VAL A 23 10.16 7.55 3.06
CA VAL A 23 10.03 8.59 2.03
C VAL A 23 11.20 9.55 2.15
N TYR A 24 11.97 9.72 1.08
CA TYR A 24 13.16 10.58 1.06
C TYR A 24 13.43 11.16 -0.32
N VAL A 25 14.35 12.13 -0.40
CA VAL A 25 14.82 12.71 -1.67
C VAL A 25 16.17 12.11 -2.01
N ASN A 26 16.34 11.62 -3.24
CA ASN A 26 17.61 11.07 -3.70
C ASN A 26 18.56 12.17 -4.25
N VAL A 27 19.78 11.79 -4.64
CA VAL A 27 20.79 12.72 -5.19
C VAL A 27 20.40 13.35 -6.54
N ARG A 28 19.34 12.86 -7.17
CA ARG A 28 18.77 13.40 -8.42
C ARG A 28 17.58 14.33 -8.17
N ASN A 29 17.29 14.67 -6.91
CA ASN A 29 16.14 15.47 -6.50
C ASN A 29 14.79 14.82 -6.81
N GLU A 30 14.71 13.49 -6.79
CA GLU A 30 13.47 12.74 -6.97
C GLU A 30 12.95 12.27 -5.61
N VAL A 31 11.63 12.23 -5.45
CA VAL A 31 11.00 11.66 -4.26
C VAL A 31 10.97 10.14 -4.41
N VAL A 32 11.54 9.44 -3.44
CA VAL A 32 11.59 7.97 -3.41
C VAL A 32 10.75 7.46 -2.25
N ILE A 33 9.83 6.56 -2.56
CA ILE A 33 9.08 5.77 -1.58
C ILE A 33 9.65 4.35 -1.62
N ARG A 34 10.22 3.92 -0.50
CA ARG A 34 10.77 2.57 -0.32
C ARG A 34 9.86 1.79 0.61
N GLN A 35 9.42 0.63 0.17
CA GLN A 35 8.62 -0.30 0.97
C GLN A 35 9.44 -1.56 1.18
N GLN A 36 9.68 -1.88 2.45
CA GLN A 36 10.40 -3.09 2.81
C GLN A 36 9.52 -4.31 2.55
N ASP A 37 10.06 -5.29 1.83
CA ASP A 37 9.35 -6.55 1.58
C ASP A 37 9.29 -7.45 2.83
N ASP A 38 8.24 -8.26 2.92
CA ASP A 38 7.96 -9.12 4.08
C ASP A 38 8.86 -10.37 4.12
N LEU A 39 9.36 -10.84 2.97
CA LEU A 39 10.16 -12.07 2.85
C LEU A 39 11.66 -11.80 2.65
N GLY A 40 12.08 -10.54 2.69
CA GLY A 40 13.47 -10.15 2.52
C GLY A 40 13.97 -10.20 1.07
N ASP A 41 13.06 -10.29 0.09
CA ASP A 41 13.38 -10.01 -1.30
C ASP A 41 13.56 -8.49 -1.52
N ASP A 42 14.05 -8.10 -2.70
CA ASP A 42 14.39 -6.71 -3.02
C ASP A 42 13.25 -5.72 -2.66
N ASP A 43 13.59 -4.67 -1.91
CA ASP A 43 12.62 -3.66 -1.50
C ASP A 43 11.94 -2.99 -2.70
N GLN A 44 10.63 -2.80 -2.60
CA GLN A 44 9.88 -2.10 -3.63
C GLN A 44 10.16 -0.60 -3.57
N LEU A 45 10.60 -0.05 -4.71
CA LEU A 45 10.94 1.35 -4.87
C LEU A 45 10.00 2.02 -5.86
N ILE A 46 9.40 3.13 -5.45
CA ILE A 46 8.66 4.04 -6.33
C ILE A 46 9.44 5.34 -6.37
N ILE A 47 9.94 5.71 -7.55
CA ILE A 47 10.70 6.94 -7.77
C ILE A 47 9.82 7.91 -8.56
N ILE A 48 9.64 9.11 -8.02
CA ILE A 48 8.74 10.13 -8.54
C ILE A 48 9.56 11.40 -8.81
N PRO A 49 9.64 11.86 -10.06
CA PRO A 49 10.24 13.15 -10.38
C PRO A 49 9.51 14.28 -9.64
N LEU A 50 10.28 15.25 -9.12
CA LEU A 50 9.73 16.32 -8.28
C LEU A 50 8.59 17.09 -8.95
N GLU A 51 8.68 17.30 -10.26
CA GLU A 51 7.69 17.99 -11.10
C GLU A 51 6.31 17.32 -11.10
N HIS A 52 6.22 16.03 -10.74
CA HIS A 52 4.98 15.26 -10.74
C HIS A 52 4.42 15.02 -9.34
N VAL A 53 5.12 15.44 -8.28
CA VAL A 53 4.73 15.13 -6.89
C VAL A 53 3.38 15.74 -6.53
N ASP A 54 3.14 17.01 -6.87
CA ASP A 54 1.88 17.68 -6.56
C ASP A 54 0.68 17.04 -7.28
N ALA A 55 0.87 16.69 -8.56
CA ALA A 55 -0.14 15.99 -9.35
C ALA A 55 -0.45 14.60 -8.77
N LEU A 56 0.57 13.88 -8.32
CA LEU A 56 0.41 12.59 -7.65
C LEU A 56 -0.37 12.72 -6.34
N ILE A 57 -0.01 13.68 -5.47
CA ILE A 57 -0.69 13.93 -4.20
C ILE A 57 -2.17 14.25 -4.44
N PHE A 58 -2.46 15.09 -5.43
CA PHE A 58 -3.84 15.42 -5.80
C PHE A 58 -4.62 14.17 -6.20
N LYS A 59 -4.08 13.34 -7.09
CA LYS A 59 -4.78 12.14 -7.56
C LYS A 59 -4.92 11.08 -6.46
N LEU A 60 -3.90 10.89 -5.61
CA LEU A 60 -3.98 9.99 -4.46
C LEU A 60 -5.11 10.38 -3.51
N LYS A 61 -5.28 11.67 -3.21
CA LYS A 61 -6.38 12.15 -2.36
C LYS A 61 -7.75 11.85 -2.96
N GLN A 62 -7.91 11.98 -4.28
CA GLN A 62 -9.17 11.64 -4.96
C GLN A 62 -9.46 10.14 -4.87
N VAL A 63 -8.48 9.29 -5.20
CA VAL A 63 -8.64 7.83 -5.18
C VAL A 63 -8.95 7.33 -3.76
N VAL A 64 -8.27 7.86 -2.74
CA VAL A 64 -8.54 7.49 -1.34
C VAL A 64 -9.95 7.91 -0.92
N LYS A 65 -10.43 9.07 -1.40
CA LYS A 65 -11.79 9.52 -1.13
C LYS A 65 -12.82 8.58 -1.76
N GLU A 66 -12.68 8.29 -3.05
CA GLU A 66 -13.54 7.37 -3.80
C GLU A 66 -13.57 5.97 -3.14
N LEU A 67 -12.41 5.46 -2.71
CA LEU A 67 -12.31 4.18 -2.03
C LEU A 67 -13.06 4.18 -0.68
N LYS A 68 -12.91 5.24 0.12
CA LYS A 68 -13.63 5.36 1.41
C LYS A 68 -15.14 5.40 1.21
N GLU A 69 -15.61 6.17 0.23
CA GLU A 69 -17.03 6.24 -0.12
C GLU A 69 -17.57 4.85 -0.52
N SER A 70 -16.80 4.07 -1.30
CA SER A 70 -17.20 2.71 -1.67
C SER A 70 -17.22 1.68 -0.53
N LEU A 71 -16.46 1.93 0.55
CA LEU A 71 -16.42 1.05 1.73
C LEU A 71 -17.51 1.40 2.75
N GLU A 72 -18.09 2.60 2.66
CA GLU A 72 -19.16 3.08 3.55
C GLU A 72 -20.57 2.77 3.03
N GLU A 73 -20.73 2.36 1.77
CA GLU A 73 -22.00 1.83 1.25
C GLU A 73 -22.17 0.36 1.68
N PRO A 74 -23.05 0.03 2.65
CA PRO A 74 -23.38 -1.36 2.92
C PRO A 74 -24.06 -1.93 1.69
N SER A 75 -23.57 -3.09 1.23
CA SER A 75 -24.29 -3.93 0.28
C SER A 75 -25.71 -4.17 0.81
N GLU A 76 -26.71 -3.58 0.14
CA GLU A 76 -28.14 -3.89 0.33
C GLU A 76 -28.45 -5.36 0.03
#